data_AF-A0A0D3AGH1-F1
#
_entry.id   AF-A0A0D3AGH1-F1
#
_cell.length_a   1.000
_cell.length_b   1.000
_cell.length_c   1.000
_cell.angle_alpha   90.00
_cell.angle_beta   90.00
_cell.angle_gamma   90.00
#
_symmetry.space_group_name_H-M   'P 1'
#
loop_
_entity.id
_entity.type
_entity.pdbx_description
1 polymer ?
#
loop_
_entity_poly.entity_id
_entity_poly.type
_entity_poly.pdbx_seq_one_letter_code
_entity_poly.pdbx_strand_id
1 'polypeptide(L)'
;FATKHFKHLQKKTKETNRKKQGLRVTEADVLEKLEKMEADDGSDERLKMAVLYFLTRVIRGRTRNAYFIEPFILQAVDDLDFCNKFPWGRYTFDDCMKEIFHLR
;
A
#
# COMPACT_ATOMS: atom_id res chain seq x y z
N PHE A 1 -38.42 -4.63 17.03
CA PHE A 1 -38.15 -4.79 15.58
C PHE A 1 -37.09 -3.82 15.05
N ALA A 2 -37.19 -2.51 15.33
CA ALA A 2 -36.30 -1.46 14.81
C ALA A 2 -34.81 -1.56 15.21
N THR A 3 -34.49 -2.04 16.42
CA THR A 3 -33.12 -2.12 16.95
C THR A 3 -32.23 -3.13 16.21
N LYS A 4 -32.80 -4.23 15.71
CA LYS A 4 -32.07 -5.26 14.95
C LYS A 4 -31.71 -4.76 13.55
N HIS A 5 -32.64 -4.04 12.91
CA HIS A 5 -32.44 -3.37 11.63
C HIS A 5 -31.36 -2.27 11.74
N PHE A 6 -31.41 -1.47 12.80
CA PHE A 6 -30.41 -0.41 13.04
C PHE A 6 -29.00 -0.97 13.26
N LYS A 7 -28.85 -2.07 14.02
CA LYS A 7 -27.55 -2.75 14.19
C LYS A 7 -27.01 -3.32 12.87
N HIS A 8 -27.88 -3.87 12.02
CA HIS A 8 -27.48 -4.40 10.72
C HIS A 8 -27.05 -3.27 9.77
N LEU A 9 -27.76 -2.14 9.77
CA LEU A 9 -27.36 -0.95 9.02
C LEU A 9 -26.01 -0.41 9.51
N GLN A 10 -25.78 -0.30 10.82
CA GLN A 10 -24.47 0.12 11.33
C GLN A 10 -23.34 -0.84 10.94
N LYS A 11 -23.58 -2.16 11.00
CA LYS A 11 -22.60 -3.17 10.58
C LYS A 11 -22.30 -3.10 9.08
N LYS A 12 -23.34 -2.95 8.25
CA LYS A 12 -23.25 -2.81 6.80
C LYS A 12 -22.57 -1.49 6.41
N THR A 13 -22.81 -0.39 7.13
CA THR A 13 -22.10 0.88 6.96
C THR A 13 -20.64 0.78 7.39
N LYS A 14 -20.32 0.04 8.46
CA LYS A 14 -18.94 -0.25 8.87
C LYS A 14 -18.19 -1.10 7.84
N GLU A 15 -18.82 -2.15 7.31
CA GLU A 15 -18.25 -3.01 6.27
C GLU A 15 -18.12 -2.29 4.92
N THR A 16 -19.07 -1.43 4.57
CA THR A 16 -19.01 -0.60 3.36
C THR A 16 -17.95 0.49 3.50
N ASN A 17 -17.77 1.08 4.69
CA ASN A 17 -16.65 2.00 4.96
C ASN A 17 -15.30 1.28 5.00
N ARG A 18 -15.24 0.04 5.48
CA ARG A 18 -14.03 -0.80 5.44
C ARG A 18 -13.70 -1.29 4.02
N LYS A 19 -14.70 -1.45 3.15
CA LYS A 19 -14.52 -1.75 1.72
C LYS A 19 -14.22 -0.49 0.88
N LYS A 20 -14.70 0.69 1.30
CA LYS A 20 -14.39 1.99 0.67
C LYS A 20 -13.08 2.59 1.15
N GLN A 21 -12.63 2.26 2.35
CA GLN A 21 -11.24 2.45 2.76
C GLN A 21 -10.42 1.37 2.05
N GLY A 22 -9.83 1.71 0.90
CA GLY A 22 -8.79 0.87 0.30
C GLY A 22 -7.78 0.43 1.36
N LEU A 23 -7.25 -0.79 1.22
CA LEU A 23 -6.33 -1.39 2.18
C LEU A 23 -5.29 -0.35 2.64
N ARG A 24 -5.48 0.15 3.87
CA ARG A 24 -4.64 1.16 4.51
C ARG A 24 -3.36 0.49 5.02
N VAL A 25 -2.63 -0.14 4.11
CA VAL A 25 -1.39 -0.86 4.39
C VAL A 25 -0.26 0.16 4.35
N THR A 26 0.55 0.16 5.38
CA THR A 26 1.74 1.00 5.52
C THR A 26 3.00 0.19 5.23
N GLU A 27 4.13 0.87 5.03
CA GLU A 27 5.45 0.22 4.92
C GLU A 27 5.74 -0.66 6.15
N ALA A 28 5.39 -0.19 7.35
CA ALA A 28 5.59 -0.92 8.59
C ALA A 28 4.80 -2.23 8.63
N ASP A 29 3.54 -2.22 8.14
CA ASP A 29 2.73 -3.44 8.05
C ASP A 29 3.33 -4.46 7.08
N VAL A 30 3.94 -3.98 5.98
CA VAL A 30 4.63 -4.84 5.00
C VAL A 30 5.89 -5.46 5.61
N LEU A 31 6.69 -4.67 6.33
CA LEU A 31 7.89 -5.16 7.00
C LEU A 31 7.55 -6.20 8.08
N GLU A 32 6.59 -5.90 8.95
CA GLU A 32 6.14 -6.83 9.99
C GLU A 32 5.63 -8.15 9.38
N LYS A 33 4.91 -8.07 8.25
CA LYS A 33 4.45 -9.26 7.55
C LYS A 33 5.62 -10.04 6.94
N LEU A 34 6.58 -9.37 6.30
CA LEU A 34 7.76 -9.99 5.70
C LEU A 34 8.62 -10.71 6.74
N GLU A 35 8.80 -10.13 7.92
CA GLU A 35 9.57 -10.72 9.03
C GLU A 35 8.91 -11.99 9.60
N LYS A 36 7.58 -12.07 9.56
CA LYS A 36 6.82 -13.25 9.99
C LYS A 36 6.76 -14.36 8.93
N MET A 37 7.24 -14.11 7.71
CA MET A 37 7.28 -15.13 6.66
C MET A 37 8.56 -15.97 6.81
N GLU A 38 8.38 -17.28 6.91
CA GLU A 38 9.49 -18.25 6.98
C GLU A 38 10.39 -18.12 5.77
N ALA A 39 11.70 -18.34 5.99
CA ALA A 39 12.68 -18.01 4.96
C ALA A 39 12.77 -18.99 3.79
N ASP A 40 12.18 -20.16 3.98
CA ASP A 40 12.51 -21.39 3.24
C ASP A 40 11.29 -22.00 2.54
N ASP A 41 10.19 -21.24 2.38
CA ASP A 41 9.00 -21.72 1.68
C ASP A 41 9.14 -21.72 0.15
N GLY A 42 10.24 -21.13 -0.38
CA GLY A 42 10.48 -20.99 -1.82
C GLY A 42 9.36 -20.24 -2.53
N SER A 43 8.53 -19.49 -1.80
CA SER A 43 7.26 -18.98 -2.31
C SER A 43 7.45 -17.64 -3.03
N ASP A 44 6.75 -17.51 -4.16
CA ASP A 44 6.67 -16.24 -4.89
C ASP A 44 6.08 -15.14 -4.01
N GLU A 45 5.29 -15.50 -3.00
CA GLU A 45 4.67 -14.59 -2.03
C GLU A 45 5.70 -13.84 -1.19
N ARG A 46 6.75 -14.51 -0.71
CA ARG A 46 7.80 -13.84 0.07
C ARG A 46 8.62 -12.89 -0.79
N LEU A 47 8.93 -13.30 -2.01
CA LEU A 47 9.60 -12.45 -2.99
C LEU A 47 8.76 -11.21 -3.32
N LYS A 48 7.47 -11.39 -3.60
CA LYS A 48 6.53 -10.29 -3.82
C LYS A 48 6.48 -9.33 -2.63
N MET A 49 6.43 -9.86 -1.41
CA MET A 49 6.44 -9.04 -0.20
C MET A 49 7.75 -8.25 -0.04
N ALA A 50 8.89 -8.85 -0.38
CA ALA A 50 10.20 -8.18 -0.36
C ALA A 50 10.31 -7.08 -1.43
N VAL A 51 9.80 -7.34 -2.65
CA VAL A 51 9.74 -6.34 -3.73
C VAL A 51 8.81 -5.19 -3.35
N LEU A 52 7.65 -5.48 -2.73
CA LEU A 52 6.75 -4.46 -2.22
C LEU A 52 7.44 -3.57 -1.18
N TYR A 53 8.12 -4.19 -0.21
CA TYR A 53 8.87 -3.45 0.80
C TYR A 53 9.94 -2.57 0.15
N PHE A 54 10.72 -3.10 -0.78
CA PHE A 54 11.74 -2.33 -1.50
C PHE A 54 11.15 -1.15 -2.26
N LEU A 55 10.09 -1.35 -3.04
CA LEU A 55 9.44 -0.30 -3.81
C LEU A 55 8.88 0.79 -2.90
N THR A 56 8.17 0.43 -1.84
CA THR A 56 7.61 1.40 -0.89
C THR A 56 8.71 2.23 -0.21
N ARG A 57 9.81 1.58 0.18
CA ARG A 57 10.99 2.22 0.78
C ARG A 57 11.73 3.16 -0.18
N VAL A 58 11.97 2.73 -1.40
CA VAL A 58 12.77 3.49 -2.39
C VAL A 58 11.97 4.64 -3.00
N ILE A 59 10.70 4.41 -3.30
CA ILE A 59 9.85 5.40 -3.96
C ILE A 59 9.33 6.43 -2.96
N ARG A 60 8.95 6.00 -1.74
CA ARG A 60 8.39 6.89 -0.71
C ARG A 60 9.35 7.13 0.46
N GLY A 61 10.65 6.93 0.27
CA GLY A 61 11.69 7.08 1.31
C GLY A 61 11.81 8.46 1.98
N ARG A 62 10.85 9.35 1.77
CA ARG A 62 10.75 10.66 2.39
C ARG A 62 9.31 10.89 2.82
N THR A 63 9.01 10.55 4.07
CA THR A 63 8.18 11.35 4.99
C THR A 63 7.89 10.54 6.26
N ARG A 64 8.00 11.20 7.41
CA ARG A 64 7.74 10.64 8.75
C ARG A 64 6.27 10.28 9.02
N ASN A 65 5.41 10.35 8.01
CA ASN A 65 3.97 10.15 8.15
C ASN A 65 3.59 8.88 7.42
N ALA A 66 2.84 8.01 8.11
CA ALA A 66 2.32 6.74 7.61
C ALA A 66 1.40 6.96 6.39
N TYR A 67 2.00 7.14 5.21
CA TYR A 67 1.28 7.15 3.95
C TYR A 67 0.94 5.72 3.59
N PHE A 68 -0.30 5.52 3.16
CA PHE A 68 -0.76 4.23 2.67
C PHE A 68 -0.04 3.90 1.35
N ILE A 69 0.22 2.62 1.14
CA ILE A 69 0.76 2.12 -0.11
C ILE A 69 -0.25 2.42 -1.21
N GLU A 70 0.21 3.11 -2.25
CA GLU A 70 -0.63 3.43 -3.38
C GLU A 70 -1.01 2.15 -4.14
N PRO A 71 -2.27 1.99 -4.59
CA PRO A 71 -2.73 0.77 -5.22
C PRO A 71 -1.90 0.31 -6.44
N PHE A 72 -1.32 1.25 -7.19
CA PHE A 72 -0.50 0.92 -8.36
C PHE A 72 0.85 0.29 -7.98
N ILE A 73 1.35 0.50 -6.75
CA ILE A 73 2.54 -0.16 -6.23
C ILE A 73 2.24 -1.64 -5.97
N LEU A 74 1.05 -1.95 -5.45
CA LEU A 74 0.58 -3.34 -5.32
C LEU A 74 0.46 -4.00 -6.70
N GLN A 75 -0.08 -3.29 -7.69
CA GLN A 75 -0.14 -3.78 -9.06
C GLN A 75 1.25 -4.06 -9.65
N ALA A 76 2.26 -3.24 -9.35
CA ALA A 76 3.63 -3.48 -9.81
C ALA A 76 4.27 -4.73 -9.20
N VAL A 77 3.87 -5.10 -8.00
CA VAL A 77 4.38 -6.32 -7.35
C VAL A 77 3.71 -7.56 -7.93
N ASP A 78 2.44 -7.46 -8.29
CA ASP A 78 1.70 -8.56 -8.93
C ASP A 78 2.05 -8.73 -10.42
N ASP A 79 2.42 -7.63 -11.11
CA ASP A 79 2.80 -7.58 -12.52
C ASP A 79 4.18 -6.93 -12.69
N LEU A 80 5.23 -7.77 -12.77
CA LEU A 80 6.60 -7.31 -12.94
C LEU A 80 6.84 -6.65 -14.32
N ASP A 81 6.06 -6.98 -15.35
CA ASP A 81 6.15 -6.30 -16.64
C ASP A 81 5.65 -4.86 -16.55
N PHE A 82 4.55 -4.65 -15.79
CA PHE A 82 4.13 -3.30 -15.42
C PHE A 82 5.21 -2.59 -14.61
N CYS A 83 5.78 -3.25 -13.60
CA CYS A 83 6.85 -2.69 -12.77
C CYS A 83 8.04 -2.21 -13.62
N ASN A 84 8.48 -3.01 -14.59
CA ASN A 84 9.61 -2.67 -15.45
C ASN A 84 9.31 -1.51 -16.42
N LYS A 85 8.07 -1.40 -16.90
CA LYS A 85 7.66 -0.35 -17.84
C LYS A 85 7.24 0.94 -17.14
N PHE A 86 6.93 0.88 -15.84
CA PHE A 86 6.46 2.04 -15.10
C PHE A 86 7.57 3.11 -15.03
N PRO A 87 7.26 4.39 -15.30
CA PRO A 87 8.27 5.45 -15.36
C PRO A 87 8.64 5.96 -13.95
N TRP A 88 9.29 5.11 -13.15
CA TRP A 88 9.62 5.39 -11.74
C TRP A 88 10.32 6.73 -11.53
N GLY A 89 11.28 7.08 -12.39
CA GLY A 89 12.02 8.33 -12.29
C GLY A 89 11.16 9.57 -12.51
N ARG A 90 10.18 9.52 -13.42
CA ARG A 90 9.25 10.64 -13.64
C ARG A 90 8.27 10.76 -12.48
N TYR A 91 7.76 9.63 -12.00
CA TYR A 91 6.86 9.59 -10.85
C TYR A 91 7.52 10.17 -9.60
N THR A 92 8.72 9.71 -9.24
CA THR A 92 9.44 10.21 -8.05
C THR A 92 9.83 11.67 -8.18
N PHE A 93 10.20 12.12 -9.38
CA PHE A 93 10.45 13.54 -9.67
C PHE A 93 9.20 14.39 -9.41
N ASP A 94 8.06 14.03 -10.03
CA ASP A 94 6.82 14.79 -9.89
C ASP A 94 6.35 14.81 -8.42
N ASP A 95 6.53 13.71 -7.68
CA ASP A 95 6.19 13.63 -6.26
C ASP A 95 7.08 14.54 -5.39
N CYS A 96 8.39 14.51 -5.59
CA CYS A 96 9.32 15.42 -4.90
C CYS A 96 9.04 16.89 -5.21
N MET A 97 8.68 17.19 -6.47
CA MET A 97 8.41 18.57 -6.88
C MET A 97 7.16 19.14 -6.22
N LYS A 98 6.12 18.33 -5.95
CA LYS A 98 4.93 18.78 -5.22
C LYS A 98 5.30 19.37 -3.86
N GLU A 99 6.18 18.70 -3.11
CA GLU A 99 6.61 19.18 -1.78
C GLU A 99 7.35 20.53 -1.88
N ILE A 100 8.12 20.73 -2.94
CA ILE A 100 8.88 21.98 -3.17
C ILE A 100 7.93 23.13 -3.56
N PHE A 101 6.90 22.88 -4.37
CA PHE A 101 5.95 23.92 -4.79
C PHE A 101 5.06 24.44 -3.64
N HIS A 102 4.90 23.69 -2.55
CA HIS A 102 4.20 24.13 -1.35
C HIS A 102 5.03 25.08 -0.45
N LEU A 103 6.31 25.31 -0.79
CA LEU A 103 7.22 26.21 -0.05
C LEU A 103 7.30 27.64 -0.64
N ARG A 104 6.49 27.95 -1.67
CA ARG A 104 6.48 29.25 -2.34
C ARG A 104 5.33 30.15 -1.91
#